data_AF-A0A924XK43-F1
#
_entry.id   AF-A0A924XK43-F1
#
_cell.length_a   1.000
_cell.length_b   1.000
_cell.length_c   1.000
_cell.angle_alpha   90.00
_cell.angle_beta   90.00
_cell.angle_gamma   90.00
#
_symmetry.space_group_name_H-M   'P 1'
#
loop_
_entity.id
_entity.type
_entity.pdbx_description
1 polymer ?
#
loop_
_entity_poly.entity_id
_entity_poly.type
_entity_poly.pdbx_seq_one_letter_code
_entity_poly.pdbx_strand_id
1 'polypeptide(L)'
;IYVIGGVVAPQRIFYRNQITLSRAVSSVGGFSKDANVSEITIYRRSKGSPSRSIIKIDYNKIKKDEASDVNLEPSDIIEVNRSGRIRSNRPPRLDDSDDSVTDINSIPVRVID
;
A
#
# COMPACT_ATOMS: atom_id res chain seq x y z
N ILE A 1 9.68 7.00 -16.81
CA ILE A 1 9.04 5.91 -16.04
C ILE A 1 8.27 6.55 -14.91
N TYR A 2 7.08 6.03 -14.60
CA TYR A 2 6.30 6.49 -13.47
C TYR A 2 6.20 5.38 -12.46
N VAL A 3 6.45 5.69 -11.19
CA VAL A 3 6.31 4.73 -10.09
C VAL A 3 5.23 5.25 -9.16
N ILE A 4 4.20 4.44 -8.95
CA ILE A 4 3.02 4.79 -8.16
C ILE A 4 2.60 3.63 -7.24
N GLY A 5 1.75 3.93 -6.25
CA GLY A 5 1.16 2.94 -5.35
C GLY A 5 1.90 2.80 -4.01
N GLY A 6 2.20 1.56 -3.61
CA GLY A 6 2.89 1.17 -2.38
C GLY A 6 4.40 1.44 -2.37
N VAL A 7 4.81 2.67 -2.64
CA VAL A 7 6.22 3.11 -2.59
C VAL A 7 6.36 4.30 -1.65
N VAL A 8 7.58 4.54 -1.16
CA VAL A 8 7.85 5.63 -0.21
C VAL A 8 7.54 7.00 -0.83
N ALA A 9 8.04 7.27 -2.04
CA ALA A 9 7.82 8.52 -2.75
C ALA A 9 7.37 8.30 -4.21
N PRO A 10 6.05 8.29 -4.50
CA PRO A 10 5.56 8.21 -5.87
C PRO A 10 6.10 9.37 -6.72
N GLN A 11 6.89 9.06 -7.75
CA GLN A 11 7.49 10.10 -8.60
C GLN A 11 7.74 9.61 -10.02
N ARG A 12 7.98 10.58 -10.91
CA ARG A 12 8.46 10.31 -12.27
C ARG A 12 9.98 10.22 -12.27
N ILE A 13 10.49 9.14 -12.85
CA ILE A 13 11.92 8.93 -13.08
C ILE A 13 12.22 9.19 -14.55
N PHE A 14 13.22 10.04 -14.81
CA PHE A 14 13.74 10.27 -16.15
C PHE A 14 14.56 9.06 -16.61
N TYR A 15 14.24 8.53 -17.79
CA TYR A 15 14.99 7.44 -18.40
C TYR A 15 16.27 8.01 -19.01
N ARG A 16 17.39 7.93 -18.29
CA ARG A 16 18.71 8.42 -18.75
C ARG A 16 19.66 7.27 -19.08
N ASN A 17 19.73 6.30 -18.18
CA ASN A 17 20.50 5.07 -18.34
C ASN A 17 19.53 3.90 -18.28
N GLN A 18 19.88 2.77 -18.90
CA GLN A 18 19.10 1.53 -18.79
C GLN A 18 18.80 1.27 -17.30
N ILE A 19 17.53 1.38 -16.93
CA ILE A 19 17.08 1.31 -15.55
C ILE A 19 16.22 0.07 -15.39
N THR A 20 16.51 -0.71 -14.35
CA THR A 20 15.76 -1.90 -14.01
C THR A 20 14.67 -1.58 -13.00
N LEU A 21 13.72 -2.50 -12.83
CA LEU A 21 12.65 -2.39 -11.85
C LEU A 21 13.21 -2.14 -10.44
N SER A 22 14.18 -2.94 -10.00
CA SER A 22 14.78 -2.80 -8.66
C SER A 22 15.45 -1.45 -8.46
N ARG A 23 16.15 -0.95 -9.49
CA ARG A 23 16.79 0.38 -9.44
C ARG A 23 15.75 1.51 -9.42
N ALA A 24 14.68 1.40 -10.19
CA ALA A 24 13.60 2.38 -10.19
C ALA A 24 12.93 2.47 -8.83
N VAL A 25 12.60 1.33 -8.20
CA VAL A 25 12.02 1.32 -6.85
C VAL A 25 13.00 1.85 -5.81
N SER A 26 14.28 1.51 -5.92
CA SER A 26 15.31 2.05 -5.02
C SER A 26 15.44 3.58 -5.13
N SER A 27 15.28 4.14 -6.34
CA SER A 27 15.37 5.58 -6.57
C SER A 27 14.23 6.39 -5.95
N VAL A 28 13.11 5.73 -5.61
CA VAL A 28 11.95 6.35 -4.94
C VAL A 28 11.93 6.11 -3.42
N GLY A 29 13.05 5.66 -2.86
CA GLY A 29 13.20 5.35 -1.43
C GLY A 29 12.78 3.92 -1.06
N GLY A 30 12.44 3.08 -2.03
CA GLY A 30 12.02 1.70 -1.80
C GLY A 30 10.50 1.52 -1.71
N PHE A 31 10.12 0.31 -1.27
CA PHE A 31 8.73 -0.04 -1.04
C PHE A 31 8.22 0.53 0.29
N SER A 32 6.95 0.88 0.35
CA SER A 32 6.29 1.26 1.61
C SER A 32 6.10 0.03 2.52
N LYS A 33 5.88 0.25 3.82
CA LYS A 33 5.66 -0.84 4.81
C LYS A 33 4.40 -1.66 4.51
N ASP A 34 3.41 -1.03 3.89
CA ASP A 34 2.15 -1.61 3.46
C ASP A 34 2.19 -2.03 1.98
N ALA A 35 3.36 -2.20 1.37
CA ALA A 35 3.46 -2.61 -0.02
C ALA A 35 3.34 -4.12 -0.18
N ASN A 36 2.59 -4.57 -1.19
CA ASN A 36 2.59 -5.93 -1.66
C ASN A 36 3.67 -6.11 -2.74
N VAL A 37 4.86 -6.51 -2.30
CA VAL A 37 6.02 -6.76 -3.19
C VAL A 37 5.84 -7.99 -4.07
N SER A 38 4.92 -8.89 -3.72
CA SER A 38 4.65 -10.11 -4.49
C SER A 38 3.83 -9.87 -5.75
N GLU A 39 3.13 -8.74 -5.83
CA GLU A 39 2.32 -8.37 -7.00
C GLU A 39 2.62 -6.94 -7.43
N ILE A 40 3.61 -6.80 -8.31
CA ILE A 40 3.93 -5.56 -9.00
C ILE A 40 3.42 -5.64 -10.43
N THR A 41 2.72 -4.60 -10.87
CA THR A 41 2.18 -4.52 -12.23
C THR A 41 2.91 -3.44 -13.00
N ILE A 42 3.54 -3.82 -14.11
CA ILE A 42 4.07 -2.89 -15.09
C ILE A 42 3.06 -2.77 -16.23
N TYR A 43 2.69 -1.54 -16.52
CA TYR A 43 1.93 -1.20 -17.69
C TYR A 43 2.83 -0.56 -18.73
N ARG A 44 3.06 -1.29 -19.82
CA ARG A 44 3.84 -0.82 -20.96
C ARG A 44 2.91 -0.41 -22.09
N ARG A 45 3.18 0.76 -22.67
CA ARG A 45 2.49 1.26 -23.86
C ARG A 45 3.31 0.91 -25.08
N SER A 46 2.76 0.10 -25.99
CA SER A 46 3.40 -0.16 -27.28
C SER A 46 3.30 1.10 -28.16
N LYS A 47 4.39 1.48 -28.83
CA LYS A 47 4.39 2.61 -29.77
C LYS A 47 3.51 2.25 -30.98
N GLY A 48 2.35 2.90 -31.11
CA GLY A 48 1.48 2.78 -32.27
C GLY A 48 0.30 1.80 -32.13
N SER A 49 0.13 1.15 -30.97
CA SER A 49 -1.06 0.35 -30.68
C SER A 49 -1.79 0.90 -29.45
N PRO A 50 -3.14 0.94 -29.44
CA PRO A 50 -3.90 1.27 -28.24
C PRO A 50 -3.77 0.20 -27.14
N SER A 51 -3.23 -0.97 -27.47
CA SER A 51 -3.04 -2.07 -26.51
C SER A 51 -1.95 -1.77 -25.49
N ARG A 52 -2.34 -1.91 -24.21
CA ARG A 52 -1.46 -1.80 -23.05
C ARG A 52 -1.03 -3.21 -22.65
N SER A 53 0.27 -3.51 -22.67
CA SER A 53 0.76 -4.77 -22.13
C SER A 53 0.87 -4.66 -20.61
N ILE A 54 0.34 -5.68 -19.93
CA ILE A 54 0.35 -5.80 -18.48
C ILE A 54 1.33 -6.90 -18.14
N ILE A 55 2.41 -6.54 -17.44
CA ILE A 55 3.43 -7.48 -17.00
C ILE A 55 3.35 -7.56 -15.49
N LYS A 56 2.98 -8.72 -14.96
CA LYS A 56 2.95 -8.98 -13.51
C LYS A 56 4.27 -9.60 -13.07
N ILE A 57 4.86 -9.04 -12.03
CA ILE A 57 6.18 -9.43 -11.52
C ILE A 57 6.06 -9.63 -10.01
N ASP A 58 6.70 -10.71 -9.55
CA ASP A 58 6.91 -10.98 -8.14
C ASP A 58 8.33 -10.56 -7.77
N TYR A 59 8.45 -9.50 -6.95
CA TYR A 59 9.75 -8.99 -6.54
C TYR A 59 10.50 -9.95 -5.62
N ASN A 60 9.80 -10.84 -4.89
CA ASN A 60 10.47 -11.78 -4.00
C ASN A 60 11.33 -12.77 -4.78
N LYS A 61 10.89 -13.15 -5.99
CA LYS A 61 11.66 -14.02 -6.88
C LYS A 61 12.91 -13.31 -7.41
N ILE A 62 12.78 -12.02 -7.74
CA ILE A 62 13.93 -11.21 -8.17
C ILE A 62 14.94 -11.07 -7.02
N LYS A 63 14.46 -10.81 -5.80
CA LYS A 63 15.33 -10.69 -4.62
C LYS A 63 16.08 -11.98 -4.27
N LYS A 64 15.51 -13.14 -4.61
CA LYS A 64 16.11 -14.47 -4.40
C LYS A 64 16.99 -14.93 -5.58
N ASP A 65 17.21 -14.07 -6.58
CA ASP A 65 17.87 -14.41 -7.83
C ASP A 65 17.18 -15.56 -8.63
N GLU A 66 15.92 -15.85 -8.31
CA GLU A 66 15.09 -16.84 -9.04
C GLU A 66 14.47 -16.25 -10.31
N ALA A 67 14.41 -14.91 -10.42
CA ALA A 67 13.89 -14.20 -11.59
C ALA A 67 14.82 -13.05 -11.99
N SER A 68 14.99 -12.84 -13.30
CA SER A 68 15.77 -11.72 -13.82
C SER A 68 15.09 -10.38 -13.56
N ASP A 69 15.89 -9.36 -13.22
CA ASP A 69 15.40 -7.99 -13.07
C ASP A 69 14.90 -7.45 -14.42
N VAL A 70 13.75 -6.78 -14.42
CA VAL A 70 13.10 -6.35 -15.66
C VAL A 70 13.63 -4.99 -16.08
N ASN A 71 14.19 -4.93 -17.30
CA ASN A 71 14.55 -3.67 -17.93
C ASN A 71 13.30 -2.86 -18.27
N LEU A 72 13.26 -1.64 -17.77
CA LEU A 72 12.15 -0.72 -18.00
C LEU A 72 12.34 0.05 -19.30
N GLU A 73 11.21 0.45 -19.87
CA GLU A 73 11.16 1.27 -21.07
C GLU A 73 10.62 2.68 -20.76
N PRO A 74 10.91 3.67 -21.63
CA PRO A 74 10.28 4.97 -21.56
C PRO A 74 8.76 4.84 -21.61
N SER A 75 8.08 5.61 -20.75
CA SER A 75 6.61 5.60 -20.58
C SER A 75 6.03 4.37 -19.87
N ASP A 76 6.86 3.48 -19.31
CA ASP A 76 6.39 2.45 -18.39
C ASP A 76 5.80 3.08 -17.12
N ILE A 77 4.68 2.50 -16.67
CA ILE A 77 4.03 2.82 -15.39
C ILE A 77 4.12 1.59 -14.51
N ILE A 78 4.82 1.74 -13.38
CA ILE A 78 4.96 0.72 -12.35
C ILE A 78 3.97 1.02 -11.26
N GLU A 79 3.08 0.07 -11.01
CA GLU A 79 2.11 0.11 -9.92
C GLU A 79 2.42 -0.99 -8.91
N VAL A 80 2.60 -0.58 -7.66
CA VAL A 80 2.77 -1.48 -6.53
C VAL A 80 1.50 -1.51 -5.71
N ASN A 81 0.87 -2.67 -5.56
CA ASN A 81 -0.30 -2.82 -4.73
C ASN A 81 0.03 -2.57 -3.25
N ARG A 82 -0.93 -2.07 -2.47
CA ARG A 82 -0.80 -1.96 -1.01
C ARG A 82 -1.50 -3.14 -0.34
N SER A 83 -0.82 -3.84 0.56
CA SER A 83 -1.36 -4.85 1.47
C SER A 83 -2.15 -4.17 2.61
N GLY A 84 -3.20 -3.44 2.24
CA GLY A 84 -3.91 -2.53 3.14
C GLY A 84 -5.40 -2.76 3.14
N ARG A 85 -5.84 -3.96 3.56
CA ARG A 85 -7.07 -4.24 4.31
C ARG A 85 -7.26 -5.74 4.41
N ILE A 86 -6.96 -6.30 5.60
CA ILE A 86 -7.81 -7.38 6.09
C ILE A 86 -9.22 -6.80 5.99
N ARG A 87 -10.10 -7.39 5.16
CA ARG A 87 -11.54 -7.17 5.33
C ARG A 87 -11.82 -7.66 6.74
N SER A 88 -11.80 -6.75 7.71
CA SER A 88 -12.06 -7.12 9.08
C SER A 88 -13.51 -7.58 9.07
N ASN A 89 -13.72 -8.90 9.08
CA ASN A 89 -15.01 -9.51 9.40
C ASN A 89 -15.42 -9.26 10.86
N ARG A 90 -14.77 -8.31 11.54
CA ARG A 90 -15.16 -7.88 12.88
C ARG A 90 -16.28 -6.86 12.70
N PRO A 91 -17.49 -7.16 13.17
CA PRO A 91 -18.55 -6.16 13.19
C PRO A 91 -18.10 -4.95 14.02
N PRO A 92 -18.61 -3.75 13.72
CA PRO A 92 -18.39 -2.57 14.55
C PRO A 92 -18.77 -2.89 16.00
N ARG A 93 -17.89 -2.60 16.95
CA ARG A 93 -18.27 -2.61 18.36
C ARG A 93 -19.04 -1.31 18.61
N LEU A 94 -20.31 -1.43 18.93
CA LEU A 94 -21.07 -0.37 19.59
C LEU A 94 -20.48 -0.28 21.00
N ASP A 95 -19.84 0.84 21.30
CA ASP A 95 -19.40 1.15 22.64
C ASP A 95 -20.62 1.69 23.39
N ASP A 96 -21.32 0.83 24.11
CA ASP A 96 -22.53 1.19 24.87
C ASP A 96 -22.19 1.71 26.29
N SER A 97 -21.00 2.28 26.49
CA SER A 97 -20.63 2.89 27.77
C SER A 97 -21.03 4.37 27.82
N ASP A 98 -22.33 4.61 28.02
CA ASP A 98 -22.82 5.89 28.55
C ASP A 98 -22.98 5.73 30.07
N ASP A 99 -21.99 6.25 30.79
CA ASP A 99 -21.93 6.32 32.25
C ASP A 99 -23.01 7.27 32.83
N SER A 100 -23.40 7.00 34.08
CA SER A 100 -24.12 7.88 35.04
C SER A 100 -25.65 7.85 35.10
N VAL A 101 -26.23 6.72 35.53
CA VAL A 101 -27.38 6.79 36.46
C VAL A 101 -26.81 6.97 37.86
N THR A 102 -26.70 8.22 38.32
CA THR A 102 -26.47 8.53 39.73
C THR A 102 -27.76 8.20 40.48
N ASP A 103 -27.78 7.09 41.22
CA ASP A 103 -28.87 6.76 42.14
C ASP A 103 -28.95 7.80 43.27
N ILE A 104 -29.73 8.85 43.04
CA ILE A 104 -30.09 9.91 43.99
C ILE A 104 -30.78 9.39 45.28
N ASN A 105 -31.18 8.11 45.31
CA ASN A 105 -31.84 7.47 46.45
C ASN A 105 -30.88 6.77 47.43
N SER A 106 -29.57 6.85 47.23
CA SER A 106 -28.57 6.19 48.09
C SER A 106 -27.86 7.11 49.09
N ILE A 107 -28.30 8.37 49.24
CA ILE A 107 -27.72 9.30 50.22
C ILE A 107 -28.36 9.06 51.60
N PRO A 108 -27.62 8.66 52.64
CA PRO A 108 -28.18 8.53 53.98
C PRO A 108 -28.46 9.94 54.56
N VAL A 109 -29.74 10.26 54.76
CA VAL A 109 -30.16 11.48 55.48
C VAL A 109 -29.89 11.25 56.97
N ARG A 110 -29.00 12.05 57.56
CA ARG A 110 -28.84 12.11 59.02
C ARG A 110 -29.82 13.15 59.57
N VAL A 111 -30.84 12.68 60.27
CA VAL A 111 -31.74 13.54 61.06
C VAL A 111 -30.97 13.97 62.31
N ILE A 112 -30.90 15.27 62.55
CA ILE A 112 -30.34 15.87 63.77
C ILE A 112 -31.57 16.36 64.55
N ASP A 113 -31.76 15.84 65.75
CA ASP A 113 -32.79 16.26 66.72
C ASP A 113 -32.14 17.14 67.80
#